data_AF-A0A0F2RHX4-F1
#
_entry.id   AF-A0A0F2RHX4-F1
#
_cell.length_a   1.000
_cell.length_b   1.000
_cell.length_c   1.000
_cell.angle_alpha   90.00
_cell.angle_beta   90.00
_cell.angle_gamma   90.00
#
_symmetry.space_group_name_H-M   'P 1'
#
loop_
_entity.id
_entity.type
_entity.pdbx_description
1 polymer ?
#
loop_
_entity_poly.entity_id
_entity_poly.type
_entity_poly.pdbx_seq_one_letter_code
_entity_poly.pdbx_strand_id
1 'polypeptide(L)'
;MATAKSQSRWRSRNQFTKKQLNVMARLETHTALDEIAAAYELRGKAEAVTWACFVTRWLMQQRDHNPEARRLLDLLSEVYHRDRDLHAP
;
A
#
# COMPACT_ATOMS: atom_id res chain seq x y z
N MET A 1 25.03 -2.22 -4.51
CA MET A 1 24.03 -1.54 -3.64
C MET A 1 24.20 -0.03 -3.76
N ALA A 2 23.11 0.75 -3.86
CA ALA A 2 23.19 2.20 -3.94
C ALA A 2 23.69 2.79 -2.62
N THR A 3 24.76 3.60 -2.68
CA THR A 3 25.40 4.21 -1.49
C THR A 3 24.45 5.17 -0.78
N ALA A 4 24.65 5.36 0.53
CA ALA A 4 23.82 6.26 1.34
C ALA A 4 23.73 7.69 0.78
N LYS A 5 24.83 8.16 0.17
CA LYS A 5 24.92 9.45 -0.51
C LYS A 5 24.02 9.54 -1.75
N SER A 6 23.98 8.48 -2.55
CA SER A 6 23.11 8.38 -3.73
C SER A 6 21.63 8.31 -3.34
N GLN A 7 21.30 7.60 -2.25
CA GLN A 7 19.94 7.57 -1.73
C GLN A 7 19.49 8.93 -1.17
N SER A 8 20.37 9.62 -0.43
CA SER A 8 20.08 10.97 0.11
C SER A 8 19.81 11.99 -1.01
N ARG A 9 20.65 12.00 -2.05
CA ARG A 9 20.46 12.85 -3.24
C ARG A 9 19.14 12.58 -3.95
N TRP A 10 18.78 11.30 -4.11
CA TRP A 10 17.50 10.94 -4.73
C TRP A 10 16.31 11.38 -3.88
N ARG A 11 16.38 11.21 -2.55
CA ARG A 11 15.34 11.63 -1.61
C ARG A 11 15.15 13.15 -1.60
N SER A 12 16.24 13.92 -1.65
CA SER A 12 16.20 15.38 -1.74
C SER A 12 15.57 15.86 -3.06
N ARG A 13 15.96 15.26 -4.20
CA ARG A 13 15.40 15.61 -5.51
C ARG A 13 13.92 15.25 -5.66
N ASN A 14 13.47 14.17 -5.04
CA ASN A 14 12.08 13.67 -5.13
C ASN A 14 11.27 13.98 -3.86
N GLN A 15 11.70 14.96 -3.06
CA GLN A 15 11.07 15.27 -1.76
C GLN A 15 9.62 15.74 -1.91
N PHE A 16 9.28 16.39 -3.03
CA PHE A 16 7.94 16.88 -3.33
C PHE A 16 7.05 15.80 -3.98
N THR A 17 7.64 14.83 -4.67
CA THR A 17 6.94 13.63 -5.18
C THR A 17 6.34 12.79 -4.05
N LYS A 18 6.93 12.85 -2.84
CA LYS A 18 6.42 12.15 -1.66
C LYS A 18 5.38 12.94 -0.84
N LYS A 19 5.16 14.22 -1.10
CA LYS A 19 4.26 15.03 -0.25
C LYS A 19 2.77 14.67 -0.42
N GLN A 20 2.34 14.21 -1.58
CA GLN A 20 0.92 13.86 -1.81
C GLN A 20 0.51 12.46 -1.31
N LEU A 21 1.46 11.60 -0.93
CA LEU A 21 1.22 10.24 -0.39
C LEU A 21 1.81 10.02 1.01
N ASN A 22 2.46 11.03 1.61
CA ASN A 22 3.08 10.95 2.95
C ASN A 22 2.06 10.83 4.10
N VAL A 23 0.80 10.76 3.75
CA VAL A 23 -0.33 11.10 4.58
C VAL A 23 -0.89 9.91 5.34
N MET A 24 -0.70 8.69 4.82
CA MET A 24 -0.96 7.43 5.55
C MET A 24 0.33 6.66 5.90
N ALA A 25 1.48 7.13 5.43
CA ALA A 25 2.49 6.22 4.89
C ALA A 25 3.77 6.02 5.71
N ARG A 26 3.78 6.16 7.04
CA ARG A 26 4.96 5.65 7.79
C ARG A 26 4.62 4.70 8.92
N LEU A 27 4.02 5.14 10.02
CA LEU A 27 3.91 4.22 11.16
C LEU A 27 2.85 3.14 10.90
N GLU A 28 1.61 3.53 10.58
CA GLU A 28 0.50 2.57 10.42
C GLU A 28 0.70 1.61 9.26
N THR A 29 1.12 2.08 8.07
CA THR A 29 1.43 1.16 6.97
C THR A 29 2.58 0.21 7.30
N HIS A 30 3.63 0.67 8.01
CA HIS A 30 4.71 -0.21 8.38
C HIS A 30 4.29 -1.25 9.42
N THR A 31 3.42 -0.90 10.36
CA THR A 31 2.82 -1.83 11.32
C THR A 31 1.90 -2.82 10.61
N ALA A 32 1.00 -2.34 9.75
CA ALA A 32 0.10 -3.19 8.97
C ALA A 32 0.88 -4.18 8.08
N LEU A 33 2.01 -3.78 7.51
CA LEU A 33 2.86 -4.69 6.74
C LEU A 33 3.57 -5.74 7.61
N ASP A 34 3.91 -5.43 8.86
CA ASP A 34 4.41 -6.43 9.81
C ASP A 34 3.30 -7.41 10.19
N GLU A 35 2.10 -6.89 10.47
CA GLU A 35 0.92 -7.70 10.81
C GLU A 35 0.53 -8.64 9.66
N ILE A 36 0.50 -8.13 8.42
CA ILE A 36 0.25 -8.95 7.23
C ILE A 36 1.35 -10.01 7.07
N ALA A 37 2.62 -9.63 7.26
CA ALA A 37 3.71 -10.60 7.16
C ALA A 37 3.58 -11.71 8.21
N ALA A 38 3.21 -11.37 9.45
CA ALA A 38 2.98 -12.35 10.51
C ALA A 38 1.76 -13.24 10.24
N ALA A 39 0.63 -12.64 9.83
CA ALA A 39 -0.63 -13.34 9.61
C ALA A 39 -0.57 -14.35 8.45
N TYR A 40 0.27 -14.10 7.44
CA TYR A 40 0.42 -14.94 6.25
C TYR A 40 1.79 -15.64 6.16
N GLU A 41 2.56 -15.68 7.26
CA GLU A 41 3.87 -16.35 7.34
C GLU A 41 4.88 -15.91 6.27
N LEU A 42 4.89 -14.62 5.95
CA LEU A 42 5.74 -14.03 4.91
C LEU A 42 7.11 -13.62 5.48
N ARG A 43 8.12 -13.52 4.62
CA ARG A 43 9.52 -13.16 4.94
C ARG A 43 9.73 -11.67 5.23
N GLY A 44 8.69 -10.99 5.71
CA GLY A 44 8.69 -9.59 6.10
C GLY A 44 7.98 -8.65 5.12
N LYS A 45 8.11 -7.34 5.37
CA LYS A 45 7.32 -6.28 4.73
C LYS A 45 7.36 -6.28 3.21
N ALA A 46 8.51 -6.62 2.62
CA ALA A 46 8.66 -6.63 1.16
C ALA A 46 7.79 -7.72 0.51
N GLU A 47 7.72 -8.90 1.12
CA GLU A 47 6.83 -9.97 0.68
C GLU A 47 5.38 -9.63 1.00
N ALA A 48 5.09 -9.00 2.14
CA ALA A 48 3.75 -8.50 2.47
C ALA A 48 3.19 -7.51 1.45
N VAL A 49 4.02 -6.60 0.93
CA VAL A 49 3.62 -5.70 -0.18
C VAL A 49 3.29 -6.51 -1.44
N THR A 50 4.12 -7.49 -1.78
CA THR A 50 3.91 -8.35 -2.94
C THR A 50 2.62 -9.17 -2.81
N TRP A 51 2.38 -9.71 -1.62
CA TRP A 51 1.16 -10.43 -1.24
C TRP A 51 -0.09 -9.54 -1.35
N ALA A 52 -0.06 -8.33 -0.78
CA ALA A 52 -1.18 -7.39 -0.87
C ALA A 52 -1.52 -7.04 -2.33
N CYS A 53 -0.50 -6.85 -3.18
CA CYS A 53 -0.69 -6.63 -4.61
C CYS A 53 -1.29 -7.85 -5.31
N PHE A 54 -0.80 -9.05 -4.98
CA PHE A 54 -1.32 -10.30 -5.54
C PHE A 54 -2.80 -10.50 -5.21
N VAL A 55 -3.17 -10.40 -3.92
CA VAL A 55 -4.55 -10.54 -3.45
C VAL A 55 -5.48 -9.52 -4.12
N THR A 56 -5.05 -8.25 -4.18
CA THR A 56 -5.84 -7.19 -4.81
C THR A 56 -6.07 -7.47 -6.29
N ARG A 57 -5.02 -7.86 -7.03
CA ARG A 57 -5.15 -8.19 -8.47
C ARG A 57 -6.05 -9.40 -8.70
N TRP A 58 -5.97 -10.42 -7.85
CA TRP A 58 -6.84 -11.57 -7.94
C TRP A 58 -8.31 -11.18 -7.70
N LEU A 59 -8.60 -10.38 -6.67
CA LEU A 59 -9.95 -9.88 -6.41
C LEU A 59 -10.49 -9.07 -7.60
N MET A 60 -9.65 -8.22 -8.21
CA MET A 60 -10.03 -7.46 -9.41
C MET A 60 -10.43 -8.36 -10.56
N GLN A 61 -9.73 -9.49 -10.77
CA GLN A 61 -10.08 -10.48 -11.79
C GLN A 61 -11.40 -11.19 -11.48
N GLN A 62 -11.71 -11.39 -10.20
CA GLN A 62 -12.96 -12.05 -9.78
C GLN A 62 -14.19 -11.13 -9.84
N ARG A 63 -14.00 -9.81 -9.97
CA ARG A 63 -15.09 -8.81 -9.92
C ARG A 63 -16.27 -9.13 -10.85
N ASP A 64 -15.99 -9.66 -12.04
CA ASP A 64 -17.03 -9.92 -13.06
C ASP A 64 -17.76 -11.26 -12.88
N HIS A 65 -17.22 -12.14 -12.03
CA HIS A 65 -17.77 -13.48 -11.82
C HIS A 65 -18.19 -13.75 -10.36
N ASN A 66 -17.80 -12.87 -9.43
CA ASN A 66 -18.12 -12.96 -8.02
C ASN A 66 -18.69 -11.62 -7.52
N PRO A 67 -20.01 -11.54 -7.25
CA PRO A 67 -20.65 -10.30 -6.82
C PRO A 67 -20.14 -9.79 -5.47
N GLU A 68 -19.68 -10.68 -4.59
CA GLU A 68 -19.10 -10.30 -3.31
C GLU A 68 -17.72 -9.67 -3.49
N ALA A 69 -16.89 -10.21 -4.38
CA ALA A 69 -15.60 -9.59 -4.73
C ALA A 69 -15.80 -8.18 -5.29
N ARG A 70 -16.82 -7.98 -6.13
CA ARG A 70 -17.19 -6.65 -6.63
C ARG A 70 -17.60 -5.72 -5.49
N ARG A 71 -18.52 -6.17 -4.63
CA ARG A 71 -19.03 -5.37 -3.49
C ARG A 71 -17.90 -4.92 -2.57
N LEU A 72 -16.98 -5.84 -2.24
CA LEU A 72 -15.84 -5.54 -1.38
C LEU A 72 -14.86 -4.57 -2.04
N LEU A 73 -14.53 -4.74 -3.32
CA LEU A 73 -13.65 -3.82 -4.04
C LEU A 73 -14.23 -2.41 -4.13
N ASP A 74 -15.51 -2.28 -4.47
CA ASP A 74 -16.16 -0.99 -4.60
C ASP A 74 -16.20 -0.27 -3.22
N LEU A 75 -16.55 -1.00 -2.15
CA LEU A 75 -16.55 -0.47 -0.77
C LEU A 75 -15.14 -0.05 -0.31
N LEU A 76 -14.14 -0.91 -0.49
CA LEU A 76 -12.77 -0.64 -0.04
C LEU A 76 -12.15 0.52 -0.83
N SER A 77 -12.47 0.65 -2.13
CA SER A 77 -12.02 1.78 -2.93
C SER A 77 -12.61 3.10 -2.44
N GLU A 78 -13.90 3.11 -2.07
CA GLU A 78 -14.55 4.29 -1.51
C GLU A 78 -13.93 4.71 -0.18
N VAL A 79 -13.75 3.76 0.75
CA VAL A 79 -13.11 4.01 2.05
C VAL A 79 -11.68 4.51 1.87
N TYR A 80 -10.89 3.87 1.00
CA TYR A 80 -9.52 4.31 0.75
C TYR A 80 -9.45 5.74 0.20
N HIS A 81 -10.34 6.11 -0.73
CA HIS A 81 -10.39 7.48 -1.25
C HIS A 81 -10.80 8.49 -0.18
N ARG A 82 -11.80 8.15 0.65
CA ARG A 82 -12.24 8.98 1.77
C ARG A 82 -11.11 9.21 2.77
N ASP A 83 -10.42 8.15 3.18
CA ASP A 83 -9.33 8.23 4.16
C ASP A 83 -8.13 8.97 3.57
N ARG A 84 -7.80 8.73 2.30
CA ARG A 84 -6.76 9.49 1.59
C ARG A 84 -7.04 10.98 1.63
N ASP A 85 -8.28 11.39 1.35
CA ASP A 85 -8.67 12.79 1.27
C ASP A 85 -8.76 13.42 2.67
N LEU A 86 -9.20 12.67 3.70
CA LEU A 86 -9.21 13.11 5.10
C LEU A 86 -7.81 13.45 5.61
N HIS A 87 -6.84 12.64 5.21
CA HIS A 87 -5.48 12.79 5.69
C HIS A 87 -4.61 13.62 4.72
N ALA A 88 -5.11 13.97 3.51
CA ALA A 88 -4.38 14.76 2.51
C ALA A 88 -3.92 16.12 3.09
N PRO A 89 -2.69 16.61 2.79
CA PRO A 89 -2.15 17.82 3.39
C PRO A 89 -2.77 19.10 2.83
#